data_AF-A0AAU5MQR3-F1
#
_entry.id   AF-A0AAU5MQR3-F1
#
_cell.length_a   1.000
_cell.length_b   1.000
_cell.length_c   1.000
_cell.angle_alpha   90.00
_cell.angle_beta   90.00
_cell.angle_gamma   90.00
#
_symmetry.space_group_name_H-M   'P 1'
#
loop_
_entity.id
_entity.type
_entity.pdbx_description
1 polymer ?
#
loop_
_entity_poly.entity_id
_entity_poly.type
_entity_poly.pdbx_seq_one_letter_code
_entity_poly.pdbx_strand_id
1 'polypeptide(L)'
;MTIGVAGCGGDGIGRDVDRTSAARSAPVAARPEDFGAITKAKMRLVLDGITRDVGAPPSDPEWGSTLKSSDNPMAACFVVYKGFGTAASPLEVDRTDALAAALTGRGWAEDKKRTTRKAPDGTVDVVQAVFKKLGWTIVMEYRMLTDYPVLSLNAFDDACVKKAQAAEDSTSAN
;
A
#
# COMPACT_ATOMS: atom_id res chain seq x y z
N MET A 1 -16.07 -20.78 -39.00
CA MET A 1 -16.30 -20.18 -40.33
C MET A 1 -17.78 -20.23 -40.63
N THR A 2 -18.47 -19.10 -40.52
CA THR A 2 -19.58 -18.68 -41.38
C THR A 2 -19.78 -17.18 -41.13
N ILE A 3 -19.70 -16.43 -42.21
CA ILE A 3 -19.80 -14.98 -42.29
C ILE A 3 -21.25 -14.65 -42.71
N GLY A 4 -21.85 -13.67 -42.03
CA GLY A 4 -22.83 -12.71 -42.57
C GLY A 4 -24.26 -13.20 -42.79
N VAL A 5 -25.25 -12.39 -42.36
CA VAL A 5 -26.03 -11.50 -43.23
C VAL A 5 -26.58 -10.34 -42.37
N ALA A 6 -26.37 -9.11 -42.84
CA ALA A 6 -27.10 -7.93 -42.41
C ALA A 6 -28.28 -7.69 -43.36
N GLY A 7 -29.46 -7.38 -42.79
CA GLY A 7 -30.48 -6.56 -43.45
C GLY A 7 -31.78 -7.25 -43.86
N CYS A 8 -32.89 -6.87 -43.22
CA CYS A 8 -34.10 -6.32 -43.88
C CYS A 8 -35.04 -5.71 -42.84
N GLY A 9 -35.40 -4.44 -43.04
CA GLY A 9 -36.50 -3.79 -42.33
C GLY A 9 -37.86 -4.11 -42.99
N GLY A 10 -38.94 -3.77 -42.28
CA GLY A 10 -40.29 -3.66 -42.85
C GLY A 10 -41.39 -4.38 -42.07
N ASP A 11 -41.96 -3.66 -41.10
CA ASP A 11 -43.37 -3.56 -40.68
C ASP A 11 -44.28 -4.80 -40.55
N GLY A 12 -44.92 -4.92 -39.37
CA GLY A 12 -46.22 -5.58 -39.26
C GLY A 12 -46.66 -6.12 -37.90
N ILE A 13 -47.39 -5.28 -37.15
CA ILE A 13 -48.49 -5.65 -36.24
C ILE A 13 -48.13 -6.15 -34.82
N GLY A 14 -48.03 -5.17 -33.90
CA GLY A 14 -48.95 -5.03 -32.76
C GLY A 14 -49.03 -6.15 -31.72
N ARG A 15 -48.40 -5.91 -30.56
CA ARG A 15 -49.03 -6.06 -29.23
C ARG A 15 -48.18 -5.36 -28.17
N ASP A 16 -48.72 -4.27 -27.64
CA ASP A 16 -48.30 -3.64 -26.39
C ASP A 16 -48.30 -4.66 -25.25
N VAL A 17 -47.11 -4.96 -24.76
CA VAL A 17 -46.89 -5.18 -23.34
C VAL A 17 -45.67 -4.35 -23.00
N ASP A 18 -45.95 -3.21 -22.37
CA ASP A 18 -45.04 -2.26 -21.76
C ASP A 18 -44.19 -3.00 -20.71
N ARG A 19 -43.18 -3.71 -21.21
CA ARG A 19 -42.10 -4.27 -20.43
C ARG A 19 -41.01 -3.23 -20.55
N THR A 20 -41.00 -2.27 -19.63
CA THR A 20 -39.86 -1.39 -19.42
C THR A 20 -38.68 -2.27 -19.03
N SER A 21 -38.01 -2.83 -20.04
CA SER A 21 -36.67 -3.38 -19.95
C SER A 21 -35.78 -2.19 -19.64
N ALA A 22 -35.69 -1.86 -18.35
CA ALA A 22 -34.54 -1.15 -17.84
C ALA A 22 -33.35 -1.98 -18.29
N ALA A 23 -32.62 -1.47 -19.28
CA ALA A 23 -31.31 -1.97 -19.63
C ALA A 23 -30.56 -2.10 -18.31
N ARG A 24 -30.35 -3.34 -17.86
CA ARG A 24 -29.44 -3.63 -16.75
C ARG A 24 -28.12 -3.06 -17.23
N SER A 25 -27.80 -1.85 -16.77
CA SER A 25 -26.45 -1.32 -16.88
C SER A 25 -25.58 -2.45 -16.35
N ALA A 26 -24.77 -3.03 -17.23
CA ALA A 26 -23.71 -3.91 -16.80
C ALA A 26 -23.00 -3.18 -15.65
N PRO A 27 -22.70 -3.86 -14.53
CA PRO A 27 -21.99 -3.20 -13.45
C PRO A 27 -20.78 -2.53 -14.10
N VAL A 28 -20.69 -1.20 -13.98
CA VAL A 28 -19.49 -0.48 -14.35
C VAL A 28 -18.41 -1.19 -13.56
N ALA A 29 -17.57 -1.96 -14.25
CA ALA A 29 -16.43 -2.60 -13.64
C ALA A 29 -15.73 -1.49 -12.86
N ALA A 30 -15.70 -1.61 -11.54
CA ALA A 30 -15.06 -0.63 -10.69
C ALA A 30 -13.68 -0.42 -11.29
N ARG A 31 -13.43 0.78 -11.82
CA ARG A 31 -12.16 1.11 -12.43
C ARG A 31 -11.09 0.70 -11.43
N PRO A 32 -10.07 -0.08 -11.82
CA PRO A 32 -9.00 -0.44 -10.89
C PRO A 32 -8.54 0.84 -10.19
N GLU A 33 -8.47 0.82 -8.85
CA GLU A 33 -8.08 1.99 -8.02
C GLU A 33 -6.65 2.51 -8.32
N ASP A 34 -6.01 1.97 -9.35
CA ASP A 34 -4.65 2.18 -9.82
C ASP A 34 -4.48 3.42 -10.70
N PHE A 35 -5.54 4.13 -11.05
CA PHE A 35 -5.48 5.34 -11.89
C PHE A 35 -5.73 6.60 -11.07
N GLY A 36 -4.77 6.95 -10.20
CA GLY A 36 -4.76 8.23 -9.49
C GLY A 36 -3.52 8.35 -8.60
N ALA A 37 -2.98 9.57 -8.47
CA ALA A 37 -1.89 9.83 -7.54
C ALA A 37 -2.29 9.37 -6.12
N ILE A 38 -1.42 8.62 -5.47
CA ILE A 38 -1.66 8.21 -4.07
C ILE A 38 -1.39 9.42 -3.20
N THR A 39 -2.41 9.90 -2.48
CA THR A 39 -2.25 10.97 -1.49
C THR A 39 -1.74 10.42 -0.17
N LYS A 40 -1.20 11.27 0.71
CA LYS A 40 -0.78 10.88 2.07
C LYS A 40 -1.92 10.22 2.88
N ALA A 41 -3.14 10.74 2.74
CA ALA A 41 -4.33 10.17 3.39
C ALA A 41 -4.66 8.77 2.83
N LYS A 42 -4.63 8.60 1.50
CA LYS A 42 -4.82 7.28 0.87
C LYS A 42 -3.71 6.31 1.28
N MET A 43 -2.47 6.77 1.38
CA MET A 43 -1.36 5.93 1.82
C MET A 43 -1.55 5.41 3.25
N ARG A 44 -2.07 6.24 4.16
CA ARG A 44 -2.39 5.78 5.52
C ARG A 44 -3.43 4.66 5.51
N LEU A 45 -4.49 4.81 4.71
CA LEU A 45 -5.49 3.75 4.53
C LEU A 45 -4.90 2.48 3.91
N VAL A 46 -3.94 2.62 2.98
CA VAL A 46 -3.19 1.47 2.43
C VAL A 46 -2.44 0.75 3.54
N LEU A 47 -1.61 1.46 4.32
CA LEU A 47 -0.84 0.82 5.40
C LEU A 47 -1.76 0.16 6.43
N ASP A 48 -2.77 0.88 6.92
CA ASP A 48 -3.73 0.37 7.91
C ASP A 48 -4.51 -0.84 7.39
N GLY A 49 -4.86 -0.84 6.10
CA GLY A 49 -5.55 -1.96 5.48
C GLY A 49 -4.65 -3.17 5.24
N ILE A 50 -3.37 -2.98 4.90
CA ILE A 50 -2.43 -4.10 4.71
C ILE A 50 -2.13 -4.76 6.05
N THR A 51 -1.83 -3.95 7.07
CA THR A 51 -1.44 -4.45 8.40
C THR A 51 -2.60 -5.14 9.09
N ARG A 52 -3.83 -4.63 8.95
CA ARG A 52 -5.04 -5.30 9.44
C ARG A 52 -5.28 -6.65 8.77
N ASP A 53 -5.13 -6.74 7.45
CA ASP A 53 -5.40 -7.98 6.71
C ASP A 53 -4.44 -9.12 7.10
N VAL A 54 -3.20 -8.78 7.46
CA VAL A 54 -2.23 -9.76 7.96
C VAL A 54 -2.28 -9.92 9.49
N GLY A 55 -3.24 -9.27 10.14
CA GLY A 55 -3.47 -9.26 11.58
C GLY A 55 -2.36 -8.64 12.42
N ALA A 56 -1.52 -7.78 11.85
CA ALA A 56 -0.39 -7.17 12.56
C ALA A 56 -0.91 -6.28 13.71
N PRO A 57 -0.11 -6.07 14.77
CA PRO A 57 -0.49 -5.20 15.88
C PRO A 57 -0.92 -3.80 15.40
N PRO A 58 -1.82 -3.10 16.11
CA PRO A 58 -2.15 -1.73 15.74
C PRO A 58 -0.89 -0.83 15.77
N SER A 59 -0.85 0.19 14.91
CA SER A 59 0.23 1.16 14.95
C SER A 59 0.20 1.92 16.27
N ASP A 60 1.38 2.11 16.85
CA ASP A 60 1.57 2.98 18.00
C ASP A 60 1.23 4.44 17.62
N PRO A 61 0.32 5.10 18.36
CA PRO A 61 -0.09 6.47 18.08
C PRO A 61 1.03 7.50 18.30
N GLU A 62 1.99 7.23 19.18
CA GLU A 62 3.09 8.14 19.50
C GLU A 62 3.95 8.42 18.26
N TRP A 63 4.23 7.39 17.47
CA TRP A 63 4.99 7.51 16.21
C TRP A 63 4.26 8.34 15.16
N GLY A 64 2.93 8.31 15.17
CA GLY A 64 2.10 9.18 14.34
C GLY A 64 2.18 10.66 14.76
N SER A 65 2.37 10.95 16.05
CA SER A 65 2.57 12.32 16.55
C SER A 65 4.00 12.83 16.32
N THR A 66 5.03 12.00 16.51
CA THR A 66 6.43 12.40 16.40
C THR A 66 6.79 12.97 15.03
N LEU A 67 6.22 12.42 13.95
CA LEU A 67 6.43 12.95 12.60
C LEU A 67 5.70 14.27 12.35
N LYS A 68 4.58 14.52 13.04
CA LYS A 68 3.84 15.78 12.92
C LYS A 68 4.52 16.92 13.67
N SER A 69 5.19 16.60 14.78
CA SER A 69 5.92 17.57 15.61
C SER A 69 7.39 17.71 15.23
N SER A 70 7.86 17.02 14.19
CA SER A 70 9.25 17.08 13.76
C SER A 70 9.50 18.33 12.91
N ASP A 71 10.56 19.06 13.25
CA ASP A 71 11.09 20.14 12.40
C ASP A 71 11.81 19.62 11.15
N ASN A 72 11.94 18.29 11.01
CA ASN A 72 12.54 17.68 9.83
C ASN A 72 11.60 17.88 8.62
N PRO A 73 12.03 18.64 7.59
CA PRO A 73 11.21 18.89 6.40
C PRO A 73 10.86 17.60 5.65
N MET A 74 11.69 16.56 5.77
CA MET A 74 11.39 15.24 5.21
C MET A 74 10.21 14.57 5.91
N ALA A 75 9.96 14.79 7.21
CA ALA A 75 8.90 14.11 7.96
C ALA A 75 7.50 14.35 7.36
N ALA A 76 7.30 15.50 6.71
CA ALA A 76 6.09 15.82 5.97
C ALA A 76 5.80 14.82 4.82
N CYS A 77 6.85 14.24 4.23
CA CYS A 77 6.75 13.30 3.12
C CYS A 77 6.41 11.87 3.54
N PHE A 78 6.48 11.53 4.83
CA PHE A 78 6.31 10.15 5.32
C PHE A 78 4.92 9.87 5.88
N VAL A 79 4.47 8.64 5.66
CA VAL A 79 3.44 7.96 6.45
C VAL A 79 4.07 6.74 7.07
N VAL A 80 4.01 6.64 8.39
CA VAL A 80 4.61 5.54 9.13
C VAL A 80 3.54 4.76 9.86
N TYR A 81 3.66 3.45 9.74
CA TYR A 81 3.06 2.48 10.65
C TYR A 81 4.18 1.86 11.48
N LYS A 82 3.95 1.71 12.79
CA LYS A 82 4.87 1.02 13.69
C LYS A 82 4.12 0.19 14.70
N GLY A 83 4.18 -1.13 14.56
CA GLY A 83 3.53 -2.09 15.45
C GLY A 83 4.55 -2.86 16.29
N PHE A 84 4.19 -3.14 17.53
CA PHE A 84 5.03 -3.84 18.50
C PHE A 84 4.45 -5.21 18.83
N GLY A 85 5.30 -6.24 18.78
CA GLY A 85 4.94 -7.54 19.33
C GLY A 85 4.88 -7.48 20.84
N THR A 86 3.78 -7.96 21.41
CA THR A 86 3.63 -8.13 22.87
C THR A 86 3.10 -9.51 23.16
N ALA A 87 3.13 -9.94 24.43
CA ALA A 87 2.51 -11.21 24.82
C ALA A 87 1.01 -11.29 24.46
N ALA A 88 0.30 -10.16 24.49
CA ALA A 88 -1.12 -10.08 24.14
C ALA A 88 -1.38 -9.96 22.63
N SER A 89 -0.37 -9.54 21.85
CA SER A 89 -0.46 -9.38 20.40
C SER A 89 0.89 -9.75 19.76
N PRO A 90 1.18 -11.06 19.61
CA PRO A 90 2.47 -11.52 19.11
C PRO A 90 2.69 -11.13 17.64
N LEU A 91 3.94 -10.76 17.34
CA LEU A 91 4.40 -10.40 16.00
C LEU A 91 5.48 -11.39 15.57
N GLU A 92 5.04 -12.42 14.85
CA GLU A 92 5.93 -13.44 14.30
C GLU A 92 6.62 -12.95 13.02
N VAL A 93 7.86 -13.41 12.80
CA VAL A 93 8.65 -13.06 11.60
C VAL A 93 7.95 -13.45 10.29
N ASP A 94 7.20 -14.56 10.27
CA ASP A 94 6.46 -15.05 9.09
C ASP A 94 5.38 -14.07 8.61
N ARG A 95 4.95 -13.13 9.47
CA ARG A 95 4.04 -12.06 9.05
C ARG A 95 4.69 -11.14 8.01
N THR A 96 6.01 -11.10 7.90
CA THR A 96 6.71 -10.35 6.86
C THR A 96 6.48 -10.95 5.45
N ASP A 97 6.32 -12.27 5.34
CA ASP A 97 5.93 -12.92 4.09
C ASP A 97 4.49 -12.56 3.72
N ALA A 98 3.58 -12.63 4.68
CA ALA A 98 2.17 -12.26 4.47
C ALA A 98 2.02 -10.79 4.05
N LEU A 99 2.80 -9.89 4.66
CA LEU A 99 2.83 -8.46 4.30
C LEU A 99 3.36 -8.24 2.89
N ALA A 100 4.46 -8.90 2.54
CA ALA A 100 5.02 -8.83 1.19
C ALA A 100 4.01 -9.36 0.15
N ALA A 101 3.34 -10.47 0.43
CA ALA A 101 2.29 -11.02 -0.42
C ALA A 101 1.08 -10.08 -0.54
N ALA A 102 0.66 -9.43 0.56
CA ALA A 102 -0.44 -8.47 0.55
C ALA A 102 -0.08 -7.19 -0.24
N LEU A 103 1.16 -6.70 -0.12
CA LEU A 103 1.67 -5.58 -0.90
C LEU A 103 1.69 -5.91 -2.39
N THR A 104 2.33 -7.02 -2.76
CA THR A 104 2.44 -7.46 -4.17
C THR A 104 1.07 -7.78 -4.78
N GLY A 105 0.16 -8.41 -4.03
CA GLY A 105 -1.22 -8.65 -4.45
C GLY A 105 -2.04 -7.38 -4.69
N ARG A 106 -1.62 -6.24 -4.09
CA ARG A 106 -2.19 -4.90 -4.32
C ARG A 106 -1.39 -4.10 -5.37
N GLY A 107 -0.56 -4.76 -6.18
CA GLY A 107 0.16 -4.16 -7.29
C GLY A 107 1.39 -3.33 -6.88
N TRP A 108 1.93 -3.56 -5.69
CA TRP A 108 3.23 -2.99 -5.29
C TRP A 108 4.36 -3.85 -5.83
N ALA A 109 5.31 -3.23 -6.54
CA ALA A 109 6.47 -3.94 -7.07
C ALA A 109 7.57 -4.01 -6.00
N GLU A 110 8.05 -5.20 -5.69
CA GLU A 110 9.24 -5.38 -4.84
C GLU A 110 10.49 -4.96 -5.64
N ASP A 111 11.18 -3.91 -5.20
CA ASP A 111 12.31 -3.29 -5.93
C ASP A 111 13.57 -4.17 -5.88
N LYS A 112 13.75 -4.91 -4.79
CA LYS A 112 14.89 -5.79 -4.53
C LYS A 112 14.45 -6.97 -3.69
N LYS A 113 15.12 -8.11 -3.86
CA LYS A 113 14.94 -9.27 -2.99
C LYS A 113 15.07 -8.85 -1.53
N ARG A 114 14.12 -9.30 -0.72
CA ARG A 114 14.17 -9.18 0.75
C ARG A 114 15.52 -9.59 1.32
N THR A 115 16.02 -8.74 2.22
CA THR A 115 17.23 -9.02 2.98
C THR A 115 16.83 -9.56 4.35
N THR A 116 17.54 -10.58 4.80
CA THR A 116 17.35 -11.18 6.13
C THR A 116 18.68 -11.20 6.84
N ARG A 117 18.74 -10.62 8.03
CA ARG A 117 19.89 -10.67 8.93
C ARG A 117 19.54 -11.57 10.11
N LYS A 118 20.47 -12.44 10.48
CA LYS A 118 20.37 -13.28 11.67
C LYS A 118 21.23 -12.73 12.79
N ALA A 119 20.79 -12.90 14.03
CA ALA A 119 21.60 -12.69 15.21
C ALA A 119 22.68 -13.80 15.33
N PRO A 120 23.68 -13.64 16.22
CA PRO A 120 24.73 -14.65 16.42
C PRO A 120 24.21 -16.03 16.83
N ASP A 121 23.04 -16.09 17.46
CA ASP A 121 22.35 -17.33 17.86
C ASP A 121 21.55 -18.00 16.73
N GLY A 122 21.53 -17.39 15.53
CA GLY A 122 20.84 -17.91 14.35
C GLY A 122 19.37 -17.50 14.22
N THR A 123 18.82 -16.77 15.20
CA THR A 123 17.46 -16.20 15.12
C THR A 123 17.39 -15.09 14.08
N VAL A 124 16.22 -14.87 13.46
CA VAL A 124 16.05 -13.76 12.52
C VAL A 124 15.92 -12.46 13.30
N ASP A 125 16.89 -11.58 13.08
CA ASP A 125 17.01 -10.31 13.77
C ASP A 125 16.46 -9.15 12.94
N VAL A 126 16.65 -9.17 11.62
CA VAL A 126 16.09 -8.15 10.73
C VAL A 126 15.55 -8.80 9.45
N VAL A 127 14.38 -8.37 9.01
CA VAL A 127 13.87 -8.59 7.66
C VAL A 127 13.55 -7.24 7.04
N GLN A 128 14.10 -6.94 5.87
CA GLN A 128 13.85 -5.68 5.17
C GLN A 128 13.41 -5.94 3.72
N ALA A 129 12.44 -5.14 3.27
CA ALA A 129 11.92 -5.15 1.91
C ALA A 129 11.60 -3.73 1.44
N VAL A 130 11.71 -3.49 0.14
CA VAL A 130 11.38 -2.20 -0.47
C VAL A 130 10.36 -2.43 -1.58
N PHE A 131 9.25 -1.70 -1.52
CA PHE A 131 8.16 -1.79 -2.47
C PHE A 131 7.87 -0.43 -3.10
N LYS A 132 7.54 -0.41 -4.39
CA LYS A 132 7.25 0.83 -5.13
C LYS A 132 5.93 0.75 -5.86
N LYS A 133 5.20 1.87 -5.87
CA LYS A 133 3.96 2.04 -6.65
C LYS A 133 3.64 3.53 -6.82
N LEU A 134 3.41 3.97 -8.05
CA LEU A 134 2.89 5.32 -8.38
C LEU A 134 3.63 6.48 -7.67
N GLY A 135 4.96 6.45 -7.66
CA GLY A 135 5.80 7.50 -7.05
C GLY A 135 5.91 7.43 -5.52
N TRP A 136 5.42 6.36 -4.92
CA TRP A 136 5.62 6.05 -3.51
C TRP A 136 6.54 4.86 -3.34
N THR A 137 7.34 4.94 -2.28
CA THR A 137 8.17 3.83 -1.80
C THR A 137 7.72 3.44 -0.40
N ILE A 138 7.54 2.15 -0.14
CA ILE A 138 7.32 1.56 1.18
C ILE A 138 8.55 0.74 1.55
N VAL A 139 9.19 1.09 2.67
CA VAL A 139 10.22 0.29 3.30
C VAL A 139 9.59 -0.48 4.45
N MET A 140 9.52 -1.80 4.30
CA MET A 140 9.13 -2.72 5.37
C MET A 140 10.38 -3.14 6.13
N GLU A 141 10.35 -3.02 7.45
CA GLU A 141 11.37 -3.55 8.34
C GLU A 141 10.71 -4.29 9.50
N TYR A 142 11.04 -5.57 9.64
CA TYR A 142 10.90 -6.30 10.90
C TYR A 142 12.26 -6.27 11.60
N ARG A 143 12.25 -6.00 12.90
CA ARG A 143 13.45 -6.04 13.73
C ARG A 143 13.14 -6.68 15.09
N MET A 144 13.95 -7.64 15.50
CA MET A 144 13.97 -8.11 16.88
C MET A 144 14.74 -7.08 17.72
N LEU A 145 14.08 -6.42 18.66
CA LEU A 145 14.77 -5.69 19.73
C LEU A 145 14.97 -6.63 20.92
N THR A 146 15.79 -6.22 21.88
CA THR A 146 16.21 -7.03 23.04
C THR A 146 15.04 -7.79 23.69
N ASP A 147 13.88 -7.13 23.83
CA ASP A 147 12.75 -7.68 24.57
C ASP A 147 11.51 -7.94 23.70
N TYR A 148 11.47 -7.43 22.46
CA TYR A 148 10.28 -7.54 21.62
C TYR A 148 10.57 -7.28 20.13
N PRO A 149 9.82 -7.93 19.22
CA PRO A 149 9.87 -7.62 17.80
C PRO A 149 9.09 -6.35 17.46
N VAL A 150 9.57 -5.63 16.44
CA VAL A 150 8.98 -4.41 15.91
C VAL A 150 8.80 -4.56 14.41
N LEU A 151 7.62 -4.18 13.92
CA LEU A 151 7.33 -4.06 12.49
C LEU A 151 7.11 -2.59 12.15
N SER A 152 7.89 -2.08 11.20
CA SER A 152 7.76 -0.72 10.67
C SER A 152 7.46 -0.77 9.18
N LEU A 153 6.46 0.02 8.75
CA LEU A 153 6.23 0.32 7.34
C LEU A 153 6.41 1.83 7.17
N ASN A 154 7.51 2.21 6.52
CA ASN A 154 7.81 3.61 6.21
C ASN A 154 7.47 3.88 4.75
N ALA A 155 6.33 4.52 4.52
CA ALA A 155 5.91 4.94 3.18
C ALA A 155 6.29 6.41 2.95
N PHE A 156 6.90 6.73 1.82
CA PHE A 156 7.22 8.10 1.46
C PHE A 156 6.92 8.40 -0.01
N ASP A 157 6.54 9.65 -0.26
CA ASP A 157 6.39 10.22 -1.60
C ASP A 157 7.77 10.60 -2.14
N ASP A 158 8.19 9.93 -3.21
CA ASP A 158 9.53 10.09 -3.79
C ASP A 158 9.76 11.52 -4.31
N ALA A 159 8.73 12.19 -4.83
CA ALA A 159 8.83 13.55 -5.34
C ALA A 159 8.94 14.56 -4.19
N CYS A 160 8.17 14.34 -3.12
CA CYS A 160 8.28 15.14 -1.90
C CYS A 160 9.68 15.04 -1.28
N VAL A 161 10.19 13.82 -1.12
CA VAL A 161 11.53 13.58 -0.55
C VAL A 161 12.61 14.27 -1.37
N LYS A 162 12.59 14.13 -2.70
CA LYS A 162 13.56 14.81 -3.59
C LYS A 162 13.51 16.33 -3.45
N LYS A 163 12.31 16.91 -3.33
CA LYS A 163 12.15 18.36 -3.15
C LYS A 163 12.69 18.82 -1.80
N ALA A 164 12.44 18.05 -0.74
CA ALA A 164 12.96 18.35 0.60
C ALA A 164 14.49 18.29 0.64
N GLN A 165 15.09 17.25 0.06
CA GLN A 165 16.55 17.09 -0.04
C GLN A 165 17.22 18.24 -0.80
N ALA A 166 16.68 18.62 -1.96
CA ALA A 166 17.21 19.75 -2.72
C ALA A 166 17.17 21.08 -1.95
N ALA A 167 16.19 21.26 -1.07
CA ALA A 167 16.08 22.46 -0.22
C ALA A 167 17.11 22.44 0.94
N GLU A 168 17.38 21.27 1.52
CA GLU A 168 18.43 21.10 2.53
C GLU A 168 19.83 21.35 1.94
N ASP A 169 20.14 20.76 0.79
CA ASP A 169 21.42 20.94 0.10
C ASP A 169 21.68 22.41 -0.25
N SER A 170 20.64 23.14 -0.63
CA SER A 170 20.73 24.58 -0.95
C SER A 170 20.92 25.47 0.29
N THR A 171 20.52 24.98 1.47
CA THR A 171 20.65 25.70 2.74
C THR A 171 22.02 25.48 3.37
N SER A 172 22.59 24.29 3.25
CA SER A 172 23.95 23.98 3.74
C SER A 172 25.10 24.58 2.91
N ALA A 173 24.79 25.10 1.71
CA ALA A 173 25.78 25.74 0.83
C ALA A 173 25.93 27.26 1.03
N ASN A 174 25.17 27.86 1.95
CA ASN A 174 25.24 29.28 2.36
C ASN A 174 25.74 29.44 3.79
#